data_AF-L8JR85-F1
#
_entry.id   AF-L8JR85-F1
#
_cell.length_a   1.000
_cell.length_b   1.000
_cell.length_c   1.000
_cell.angle_alpha   90.00
_cell.angle_beta   90.00
_cell.angle_gamma   90.00
#
_symmetry.space_group_name_H-M   'P 1'
#
loop_
_entity.id
_entity.type
_entity.pdbx_description
1 polymer ?
#
loop_
_entity_poly.entity_id
_entity_poly.type
_entity_poly.pdbx_seq_one_letter_code
_entity_poly.pdbx_strand_id
1 'polypeptide(L)'
;MIETLVQYKTVEPAAVKVWYKAARIEDFPANGGACISYKGLQVAVFNFSRRQEWYATQNLCPHKMQMILSRGMIGSQSGEAKVACPYHKKTFSLKTGKNLNGSECGLATYPVKIEDGFVFVGFEY
;
A
#
# COMPACT_ATOMS: atom_id res chain seq x y z
N MET A 1 -3.62 22.83 10.00
CA MET A 1 -3.00 21.48 10.07
C MET A 1 -3.57 20.58 8.97
N ILE A 2 -3.49 20.98 7.68
CA ILE A 2 -4.11 20.28 6.54
C ILE A 2 -3.06 19.92 5.45
N GLU A 3 -1.76 20.08 5.72
CA GLU A 3 -0.73 20.02 4.67
C GLU A 3 -0.17 18.61 4.39
N THR A 4 -0.43 17.61 5.23
CA THR A 4 0.20 16.28 5.05
C THR A 4 -0.55 15.32 4.12
N LEU A 5 -1.78 15.64 3.72
CA LEU A 5 -2.56 14.81 2.79
C LEU A 5 -2.29 15.15 1.32
N VAL A 6 -1.58 16.24 1.02
CA VAL A 6 -1.24 16.67 -0.35
C VAL A 6 -0.16 15.77 -0.99
N GLN A 7 0.47 14.86 -0.23
CA GLN A 7 1.60 14.08 -0.73
C GLN A 7 1.22 12.76 -1.41
N TYR A 8 0.09 12.14 -1.05
CA TYR A 8 -0.26 10.79 -1.52
C TYR A 8 -1.37 10.87 -2.56
N LYS A 9 -1.08 10.39 -3.78
CA LYS A 9 -2.03 10.31 -4.90
C LYS A 9 -2.02 8.89 -5.45
N THR A 10 -3.20 8.35 -5.71
CA THR A 10 -3.35 7.07 -6.43
C THR A 10 -2.73 7.19 -7.81
N VAL A 11 -1.95 6.17 -8.20
CA VAL A 11 -1.35 6.06 -9.52
C VAL A 11 -2.04 4.91 -10.26
N GLU A 12 -2.65 5.20 -11.39
CA GLU A 12 -3.16 4.17 -12.29
C GLU A 12 -2.00 3.52 -13.07
N PRO A 13 -2.07 2.21 -13.41
CA PRO A 13 -1.00 1.55 -14.16
C PRO A 13 -0.59 2.26 -15.46
N ALA A 14 -1.55 2.83 -16.18
CA ALA A 14 -1.31 3.57 -17.41
C ALA A 14 -0.66 4.95 -17.20
N ALA A 15 -0.71 5.47 -15.97
CA ALA A 15 -0.15 6.77 -15.59
C ALA A 15 1.26 6.66 -14.98
N VAL A 16 1.81 5.45 -14.84
CA VAL A 16 3.15 5.26 -14.29
C VAL A 16 4.19 5.85 -15.24
N LYS A 17 4.95 6.83 -14.75
CA LYS A 17 6.10 7.42 -15.48
C LYS A 17 7.44 6.85 -15.02
N VAL A 18 7.51 6.28 -13.82
CA VAL A 18 8.72 5.63 -13.31
C VAL A 18 8.42 4.45 -12.42
N TRP A 19 9.28 3.45 -12.55
CA TRP A 19 9.32 2.27 -11.71
C TRP A 19 10.48 2.38 -10.74
N TYR A 20 10.17 2.53 -9.46
CA TYR A 20 11.18 2.52 -8.40
C TYR A 20 11.47 1.08 -7.98
N LYS A 21 12.72 0.66 -8.12
CA LYS A 21 13.20 -0.64 -7.64
C LYS A 21 13.27 -0.63 -6.11
N ALA A 22 12.33 -1.31 -5.46
CA ALA A 22 12.17 -1.27 -4.01
C ALA A 22 13.16 -2.18 -3.29
N ALA A 23 12.98 -3.50 -3.41
CA ALA A 23 13.83 -4.52 -2.78
C ALA A 23 13.60 -5.87 -3.47
N ARG A 24 14.29 -6.93 -3.02
CA ARG A 24 14.05 -8.28 -3.52
C ARG A 24 12.71 -8.80 -3.00
N ILE A 25 12.09 -9.75 -3.71
CA ILE A 25 10.82 -10.37 -3.27
C ILE A 25 10.93 -11.02 -1.87
N GLU A 26 12.10 -11.54 -1.56
CA GLU A 26 12.48 -12.25 -0.32
C GLU A 26 12.59 -11.31 0.89
N ASP A 27 12.81 -10.00 0.67
CA ASP A 27 12.85 -9.00 1.73
C ASP A 27 11.44 -8.62 2.24
N PHE A 28 10.39 -9.03 1.53
CA PHE A 28 9.01 -8.78 1.93
C PHE A 28 8.40 -10.00 2.63
N PRO A 29 7.79 -9.83 3.82
CA PRO A 29 7.19 -10.94 4.54
C PRO A 29 6.04 -11.56 3.74
N ALA A 30 6.04 -12.89 3.63
CA ALA A 30 4.95 -13.63 3.02
C ALA A 30 3.63 -13.38 3.79
N ASN A 31 2.58 -13.01 3.07
CA ASN A 31 1.27 -12.62 3.63
C ASN A 31 1.35 -11.44 4.62
N GLY A 32 2.25 -10.49 4.37
CA GLY A 32 2.44 -9.31 5.19
C GLY A 32 2.82 -8.09 4.36
N GLY A 33 3.20 -7.03 5.05
CA GLY A 33 3.70 -5.80 4.43
C GLY A 33 5.08 -5.39 4.94
N ALA A 34 5.77 -4.61 4.12
CA ALA A 34 6.97 -3.86 4.50
C ALA A 34 6.84 -2.41 4.03
N CYS A 35 7.57 -1.51 4.69
CA CYS A 35 7.59 -0.11 4.33
C CYS A 35 8.81 0.19 3.46
N ILE A 36 8.60 0.91 2.37
CA ILE A 36 9.67 1.51 1.58
C ILE A 36 9.63 3.03 1.74
N SER A 37 10.77 3.68 1.59
CA SER A 37 10.89 5.14 1.57
C SER A 37 11.34 5.58 0.18
N TYR A 38 10.57 6.47 -0.45
CA TYR A 38 10.91 7.02 -1.76
C TYR A 38 10.57 8.50 -1.81
N LYS A 39 11.58 9.36 -2.04
CA LYS A 39 11.43 10.83 -2.10
C LYS A 39 10.65 11.42 -0.91
N GLY A 40 10.87 10.89 0.29
CA GLY A 40 10.19 11.32 1.51
C GLY A 40 8.77 10.77 1.70
N LEU A 41 8.25 9.98 0.75
CA LEU A 41 7.00 9.22 0.90
C LEU A 41 7.29 7.87 1.56
N GLN A 42 6.42 7.46 2.48
CA GLN A 42 6.41 6.10 3.01
C GLN A 42 5.30 5.30 2.35
N VAL A 43 5.67 4.27 1.61
CA VAL A 43 4.74 3.38 0.90
C VAL A 43 4.79 2.01 1.56
N ALA A 44 3.62 1.49 1.90
CA ALA A 44 3.46 0.13 2.37
C ALA A 44 3.27 -0.79 1.18
N VAL A 45 4.15 -1.78 1.03
CA VAL A 45 4.10 -2.80 -0.01
C VAL A 45 3.73 -4.12 0.64
N PHE A 46 2.76 -4.81 0.07
CA PHE A 46 2.18 -6.04 0.61
C PHE A 46 2.39 -7.20 -0.34
N ASN A 47 2.89 -8.31 0.20
CA ASN A 47 3.03 -9.58 -0.50
C ASN A 47 1.88 -10.50 -0.07
N PHE A 48 0.83 -10.59 -0.86
CA PHE A 48 -0.27 -11.52 -0.62
C PHE A 48 0.03 -12.87 -1.26
N SER A 49 1.06 -13.56 -0.76
CA SER A 49 1.59 -14.78 -1.38
C SER A 49 0.57 -15.90 -1.55
N ARG A 50 -0.42 -16.04 -0.64
CA ARG A 50 -1.53 -17.01 -0.79
C ARG A 50 -2.41 -16.78 -2.01
N ARG A 51 -2.42 -15.56 -2.56
CA ARG A 51 -3.18 -15.18 -3.77
C ARG A 51 -2.26 -14.86 -4.95
N GLN A 52 -0.94 -14.96 -4.76
CA GLN A 52 0.08 -14.56 -5.73
C GLN A 52 -0.10 -13.11 -6.23
N GLU A 53 -0.56 -12.22 -5.34
CA GLU A 53 -0.82 -10.82 -5.65
C GLU A 53 0.09 -9.90 -4.83
N TRP A 54 0.46 -8.78 -5.43
CA TRP A 54 1.24 -7.72 -4.78
C TRP A 54 0.46 -6.41 -4.81
N TYR A 55 0.58 -5.64 -3.73
CA TYR A 55 -0.13 -4.38 -3.58
C TYR A 55 0.78 -3.33 -2.98
N ALA A 56 0.53 -2.06 -3.29
CA ALA A 56 1.18 -0.95 -2.62
C ALA A 56 0.19 0.17 -2.33
N THR A 57 0.30 0.74 -1.13
CA THR A 57 -0.52 1.87 -0.68
C THR A 57 0.35 2.85 0.12
N GLN A 58 -0.17 4.03 0.43
CA GLN A 58 0.46 4.87 1.45
C GLN A 58 0.63 4.11 2.79
N ASN A 59 1.74 4.32 3.50
CA ASN A 59 1.94 3.72 4.82
C ASN A 59 1.13 4.45 5.92
N LEU A 60 0.74 5.70 5.64
CA LEU A 60 -0.02 6.55 6.55
C LEU A 60 -1.47 6.06 6.69
N CYS A 61 -1.88 5.66 7.89
CA CYS A 61 -3.27 5.40 8.19
C CYS A 61 -4.04 6.73 8.34
N PRO A 62 -5.06 7.01 7.51
CA PRO A 62 -5.77 8.30 7.51
C PRO A 62 -6.63 8.53 8.75
N HIS A 63 -6.91 7.48 9.55
CA HIS A 63 -7.74 7.60 10.75
C HIS A 63 -7.07 8.42 11.87
N LYS A 64 -5.78 8.20 12.13
CA LYS A 64 -5.01 8.89 13.19
C LYS A 64 -3.67 9.44 12.71
N MET A 65 -3.47 9.49 11.39
CA MET A 65 -2.26 10.03 10.76
C MET A 65 -0.97 9.37 11.25
N GLN A 66 -0.96 8.04 11.34
CA GLN A 66 0.19 7.25 11.79
C GLN A 66 0.77 6.39 10.66
N MET A 67 2.10 6.38 10.52
CA MET A 67 2.84 5.56 9.55
C MET A 67 2.92 4.10 10.00
N ILE A 68 1.86 3.32 9.75
CA ILE A 68 1.70 1.99 10.38
C ILE A 68 1.10 0.91 9.47
N LEU A 69 0.57 1.25 8.30
CA LEU A 69 -0.20 0.29 7.48
C LEU A 69 0.64 -0.87 6.96
N SER A 70 1.95 -0.68 6.74
CA SER A 70 2.89 -1.76 6.41
C SER A 70 2.91 -2.89 7.43
N ARG A 71 2.60 -2.61 8.70
CA ARG A 71 2.48 -3.62 9.77
C ARG A 71 1.06 -4.17 9.91
N GLY A 72 0.15 -3.75 9.04
CA GLY A 72 -1.24 -4.17 9.03
C GLY A 72 -1.41 -5.64 8.70
N MET A 73 -2.44 -6.26 9.27
CA MET A 73 -2.84 -7.61 8.90
C MET A 73 -3.56 -7.56 7.56
N ILE A 74 -3.04 -8.27 6.56
CA ILE A 74 -3.72 -8.40 5.28
C ILE A 74 -4.67 -9.60 5.27
N GLY A 75 -5.68 -9.55 4.42
CA GLY A 75 -6.63 -10.63 4.24
C GLY A 75 -7.65 -10.30 3.17
N SER A 76 -8.76 -11.03 3.17
CA SER A 76 -9.86 -10.80 2.23
C SER A 76 -11.15 -10.45 2.98
N GLN A 77 -11.99 -9.61 2.39
CA GLN A 77 -13.37 -9.36 2.83
C GLN A 77 -14.26 -9.47 1.60
N SER A 78 -15.14 -10.48 1.55
CA SER A 78 -15.99 -10.74 0.38
C SER A 78 -15.20 -10.83 -0.94
N GLY A 79 -14.02 -11.45 -0.91
CA GLY A 79 -13.11 -11.57 -2.06
C GLY A 79 -12.18 -10.37 -2.29
N GLU A 80 -12.46 -9.22 -1.68
CA GLU A 80 -11.65 -8.01 -1.80
C GLU A 80 -10.40 -8.08 -0.90
N ALA A 81 -9.22 -7.92 -1.49
CA ALA A 81 -7.96 -7.88 -0.73
C ALA A 81 -7.93 -6.60 0.13
N LYS A 82 -7.58 -6.74 1.41
CA LYS A 82 -7.60 -5.64 2.37
C LYS A 82 -6.41 -5.67 3.32
N VAL A 83 -6.14 -4.52 3.93
CA VAL A 83 -5.26 -4.37 5.09
C VAL A 83 -6.05 -3.79 6.27
N ALA A 84 -5.86 -4.37 7.45
CA ALA A 84 -6.39 -3.86 8.71
C ALA A 84 -5.31 -3.06 9.46
N CYS A 85 -5.60 -1.81 9.81
CA CYS A 85 -4.71 -0.99 10.62
C CYS A 85 -4.44 -1.67 11.98
N PRO A 86 -3.17 -1.85 12.39
CA PRO A 86 -2.83 -2.55 13.63
C PRO A 86 -3.48 -1.99 14.88
N TYR A 87 -3.56 -0.66 14.98
CA TYR A 87 -4.07 0.01 16.17
C TYR A 87 -5.60 0.09 16.22
N HIS A 88 -6.23 0.45 15.11
CA HIS A 88 -7.64 0.88 15.12
C HIS A 88 -8.58 -0.05 14.35
N LYS A 89 -8.05 -1.12 13.75
CA LYS A 89 -8.80 -2.16 13.02
C LYS A 89 -9.65 -1.64 11.86
N LYS A 90 -9.45 -0.38 11.44
CA LYS A 90 -9.95 0.16 10.18
C LYS A 90 -9.37 -0.62 9.02
N THR A 91 -10.23 -1.03 8.11
CA THR A 91 -9.85 -1.89 6.99
C THR A 91 -9.95 -1.12 5.68
N PHE A 92 -8.91 -1.25 4.86
CA PHE A 92 -8.82 -0.57 3.58
C PHE A 92 -8.58 -1.61 2.48
N SER A 93 -9.25 -1.43 1.34
CA SER A 93 -9.01 -2.20 0.13
C SER A 93 -7.58 -1.95 -0.36
N LEU A 94 -6.84 -3.03 -0.62
CA LEU A 94 -5.50 -2.97 -1.20
C LEU A 94 -5.52 -2.72 -2.72
N LYS A 95 -6.66 -2.95 -3.37
CA LYS A 95 -6.84 -2.70 -4.81
C LYS A 95 -7.26 -1.26 -5.10
N THR A 96 -8.28 -0.78 -4.39
CA THR A 96 -8.95 0.49 -4.66
C THR A 96 -8.63 1.57 -3.63
N GLY A 97 -8.01 1.22 -2.51
CA GLY A 97 -7.78 2.14 -1.39
C GLY A 97 -9.03 2.47 -0.56
N LYS A 98 -10.23 2.04 -0.98
CA LYS A 98 -11.48 2.34 -0.28
C LYS A 98 -11.45 1.86 1.16
N ASN A 99 -11.96 2.68 2.06
CA ASN A 99 -12.28 2.27 3.42
C ASN A 99 -13.48 1.31 3.39
N LEU A 100 -13.36 0.16 4.05
CA LEU A 100 -14.34 -0.93 4.00
C LEU A 100 -15.24 -0.99 5.24
N ASN A 101 -14.87 -0.32 6.33
CA ASN A 101 -15.60 -0.40 7.60
C ASN A 101 -15.64 0.94 8.37
N GLY A 102 -15.51 2.04 7.66
CA GLY A 102 -15.48 3.39 8.24
C GLY A 102 -15.83 4.47 7.23
N SER A 103 -15.87 5.71 7.72
CA SER A 103 -16.19 6.91 6.94
C SER A 103 -14.96 7.76 6.61
N GLU A 104 -13.77 7.33 7.04
CA GLU A 104 -12.52 8.04 6.78
C GLU A 104 -12.12 7.99 5.30
N CYS A 105 -11.30 8.94 4.87
CA CYS A 105 -10.71 8.94 3.53
C CYS A 105 -10.03 7.59 3.20
N GLY A 106 -10.08 7.22 1.93
CA GLY A 106 -9.36 6.06 1.41
C GLY A 106 -7.84 6.26 1.40
N LEU A 107 -7.14 5.22 0.94
CA LEU A 107 -5.70 5.23 0.73
C LEU A 107 -5.38 5.56 -0.73
N ALA A 108 -4.27 6.26 -0.95
CA ALA A 108 -3.61 6.21 -2.24
C ALA A 108 -3.06 4.79 -2.50
N THR A 109 -3.22 4.30 -3.73
CA THR A 109 -2.67 3.02 -4.19
C THR A 109 -1.64 3.25 -5.29
N TYR A 110 -0.67 2.34 -5.38
CA TYR A 110 0.43 2.41 -6.34
C TYR A 110 0.56 1.09 -7.10
N PRO A 111 0.80 1.11 -8.42
CA PRO A 111 1.03 -0.11 -9.19
C PRO A 111 2.29 -0.81 -8.72
N VAL A 112 2.24 -2.14 -8.66
CA VAL A 112 3.39 -2.98 -8.30
C VAL A 112 3.67 -3.94 -9.45
N LYS A 113 4.95 -4.09 -9.82
CA LYS A 113 5.39 -5.15 -10.74
C LYS A 113 6.56 -5.93 -10.14
N ILE A 114 6.67 -7.20 -10.52
CA ILE A 114 7.79 -8.08 -10.16
C ILE A 114 8.59 -8.37 -11.42
N GLU A 115 9.89 -8.13 -11.39
CA GLU A 115 10.78 -8.31 -12.53
C GLU A 115 12.17 -8.72 -12.01
N ASP A 116 12.73 -9.80 -12.56
CA ASP A 116 14.05 -10.35 -12.17
C ASP A 116 14.24 -10.58 -10.67
N GLY A 117 13.17 -11.00 -9.97
CA GLY A 117 13.19 -11.25 -8.52
C GLY A 117 13.13 -9.98 -7.65
N PHE A 118 12.88 -8.82 -8.25
CA PHE A 118 12.73 -7.55 -7.54
C PHE A 118 11.30 -7.01 -7.61
N VAL A 119 10.91 -6.33 -6.54
CA VAL A 119 9.65 -5.60 -6.46
C VAL A 119 9.88 -4.17 -6.94
N PHE A 120 9.00 -3.69 -7.82
CA PHE A 120 8.99 -2.32 -8.30
C PHE A 120 7.66 -1.65 -7.99
N VAL A 121 7.71 -0.37 -7.61
CA VAL A 121 6.53 0.46 -7.35
C VAL A 121 6.46 1.61 -8.35
N GLY A 122 5.28 1.79 -8.96
CA GLY A 122 5.03 2.78 -10.00
C GLY A 122 4.62 4.14 -9.43
N PHE A 123 5.22 5.22 -9.95
CA PHE A 123 4.89 6.60 -9.60
C PHE A 123 4.59 7.44 -10.86
N GLU A 124 3.66 8.39 -10.74
CA GLU A 124 3.21 9.26 -11.85
C GLU A 124 3.99 10.57 -11.96
N TYR A 125 4.39 11.17 -10.82
CA TYR A 125 4.81 12.56 -10.61
C TYR A 125 4.13 13.65 -11.45
#